data_AF-R9KNC7-F1
#
_entry.id   AF-R9KNC7-F1
#
_cell.length_a   1.000
_cell.length_b   1.000
_cell.length_c   1.000
_cell.angle_alpha   90.00
_cell.angle_beta   90.00
_cell.angle_gamma   90.00
#
_symmetry.space_group_name_H-M   'P 1'
#
loop_
_entity.id
_entity.type
_entity.pdbx_description
1 polymer ?
#
loop_
_entity_poly.entity_id
_entity_poly.type
_entity_poly.pdbx_seq_one_letter_code
_entity_poly.pdbx_strand_id
1 'polypeptide(L)'
;MISTKEAFIDAKEISRILGVGMTKAYAVIKAYNAELDAQGYYTMRGKCPRKYFEQKIYGYADYYNPDDDLTRKAGMAAEKCHCQAKEKVQSG
;
A
#
# COMPACT_ATOMS: atom_id res chain seq x y z
N MET A 1 3.97 -20.28 -4.35
CA MET A 1 2.53 -19.91 -4.30
C MET A 1 2.48 -18.41 -4.09
N ILE A 2 1.84 -17.65 -4.99
CA ILE A 2 1.69 -16.20 -4.82
C ILE A 2 0.58 -15.99 -3.78
N SER A 3 0.89 -15.36 -2.66
CA SER A 3 -0.12 -15.01 -1.66
C SER A 3 -1.05 -13.94 -2.23
N THR A 4 -2.36 -13.95 -1.92
CA THR A 4 -3.32 -12.98 -2.46
C THR A 4 -2.95 -11.52 -2.14
N LYS A 5 -2.20 -11.30 -1.05
CA LYS A 5 -1.62 -10.00 -0.68
C LYS A 5 -0.52 -9.53 -1.62
N GLU A 6 0.16 -10.44 -2.31
CA GLU A 6 1.18 -10.13 -3.32
C GLU A 6 0.55 -9.82 -4.67
N ALA A 7 -0.55 -10.50 -5.00
CA ALA A 7 -1.24 -10.35 -6.29
C ALA A 7 -1.97 -9.01 -6.45
N PHE A 8 -2.53 -8.46 -5.37
CA PHE A 8 -3.30 -7.21 -5.38
C PHE A 8 -2.70 -6.18 -4.45
N ILE A 9 -2.85 -4.91 -4.82
CA ILE A 9 -2.44 -3.77 -4.02
C ILE A 9 -3.65 -2.92 -3.63
N ASP A 10 -3.69 -2.51 -2.37
CA ASP A 10 -4.76 -1.68 -1.79
C ASP A 10 -4.40 -0.19 -1.81
N ALA A 11 -5.41 0.69 -1.70
CA ALA A 11 -5.20 2.15 -1.63
C ALA A 11 -4.25 2.58 -0.48
N LYS A 12 -4.29 1.85 0.65
CA LYS A 12 -3.41 2.08 1.80
C LYS A 12 -1.94 1.83 1.45
N GLU A 13 -1.65 0.79 0.68
CA GLU A 13 -0.29 0.48 0.25
C GLU A 13 0.19 1.50 -0.77
N ILE A 14 -0.65 1.82 -1.78
CA ILE A 14 -0.33 2.85 -2.78
C ILE A 14 -0.04 4.20 -2.12
N SER A 15 -0.83 4.59 -1.12
CA SER A 15 -0.62 5.82 -0.36
C SER A 15 0.75 5.85 0.33
N ARG A 16 1.19 4.72 0.91
CA ARG A 16 2.50 4.61 1.54
C ARG A 16 3.64 4.61 0.53
N ILE A 17 3.49 3.85 -0.56
CA ILE A 17 4.50 3.69 -1.60
C ILE A 17 4.73 5.00 -2.35
N LEU A 18 3.66 5.71 -2.72
CA LEU A 18 3.75 6.97 -3.46
C LEU A 18 3.83 8.21 -2.57
N GLY A 19 3.67 8.07 -1.25
CA GLY A 19 3.61 9.20 -0.32
C GLY A 19 2.42 10.15 -0.56
N VAL A 20 1.35 9.66 -1.20
CA VAL A 20 0.16 10.47 -1.53
C VAL A 20 -0.97 10.25 -0.53
N GLY A 21 -1.84 11.25 -0.38
CA GLY A 21 -3.05 11.10 0.42
C GLY A 21 -3.98 9.99 -0.10
N MET A 22 -4.76 9.39 0.81
CA MET A 22 -5.68 8.28 0.50
C MET A 22 -6.63 8.57 -0.67
N THR A 23 -7.14 9.80 -0.77
CA THR A 23 -8.01 10.23 -1.88
C THR A 23 -7.32 10.11 -3.23
N LYS A 24 -6.04 10.50 -3.33
CA LYS A 24 -5.25 10.35 -4.56
C LYS A 24 -4.98 8.88 -4.86
N ALA A 25 -4.68 8.07 -3.85
CA ALA A 25 -4.49 6.63 -4.04
C ALA A 25 -5.74 5.94 -4.62
N TYR A 26 -6.94 6.28 -4.11
CA TYR A 26 -8.20 5.76 -4.68
C TYR A 26 -8.45 6.24 -6.11
N ALA A 27 -8.07 7.48 -6.44
CA ALA A 27 -8.18 8.00 -7.80
C ALA A 27 -7.27 7.21 -8.78
N VAL A 28 -6.05 6.88 -8.36
CA VAL A 28 -5.12 6.05 -9.15
C VAL A 28 -5.69 4.65 -9.40
N ILE A 29 -6.19 3.97 -8.37
CA ILE A 29 -6.82 2.64 -8.52
C ILE A 29 -8.00 2.71 -9.48
N LYS A 30 -8.84 3.75 -9.36
CA LYS A 30 -10.01 3.92 -10.24
C LYS A 30 -9.60 4.10 -11.70
N ALA A 31 -8.56 4.89 -11.96
CA ALA A 31 -8.04 5.08 -13.32
C ALA A 31 -7.49 3.77 -13.89
N TYR A 32 -6.67 3.05 -13.12
CA TYR A 32 -6.09 1.78 -13.57
C TYR A 32 -7.13 0.68 -13.79
N ASN A 33 -8.14 0.62 -12.93
CA ASN A 33 -9.25 -0.31 -13.14
C ASN A 33 -10.09 0.06 -14.37
N ALA A 34 -10.25 1.35 -14.69
CA ALA A 34 -10.92 1.74 -15.93
C ALA A 34 -10.12 1.31 -17.18
N GLU A 35 -8.79 1.42 -17.13
CA GLU A 35 -7.92 0.95 -18.22
C GLU A 35 -7.94 -0.58 -18.37
N LEU A 36 -7.91 -1.30 -17.26
CA LEU A 36 -7.98 -2.76 -17.24
C LEU A 36 -9.33 -3.27 -17.75
N ASP A 37 -10.43 -2.62 -17.34
CA ASP A 37 -11.78 -2.91 -17.82
C ASP A 37 -11.89 -2.67 -19.33
N ALA A 38 -11.32 -1.57 -19.83
CA ALA A 38 -11.25 -1.28 -21.26
C ALA A 38 -10.43 -2.32 -22.06
N GLN A 39 -9.45 -2.96 -21.42
CA GLN A 39 -8.67 -4.05 -22.00
C GLN A 39 -9.35 -5.42 -21.88
N GLY A 40 -10.52 -5.50 -21.23
CA GLY A 40 -11.27 -6.74 -21.01
C GLY A 40 -10.78 -7.58 -19.82
N TYR A 41 -9.97 -7.00 -18.92
CA TYR A 41 -9.54 -7.65 -17.70
C TYR A 41 -10.54 -7.46 -16.56
N TYR A 42 -10.57 -8.43 -15.65
CA TYR A 42 -11.37 -8.34 -14.43
C TYR A 42 -10.77 -7.34 -13.44
N THR A 43 -11.59 -6.43 -12.91
CA THR A 43 -11.17 -5.41 -11.95
C THR A 43 -12.00 -5.46 -10.67
N MET A 44 -11.39 -5.07 -9.54
CA MET A 44 -12.03 -5.05 -8.23
C MET A 44 -12.05 -3.64 -7.65
N ARG A 45 -13.17 -3.20 -7.10
CA ARG A 45 -13.22 -1.87 -6.44
C ARG A 45 -12.27 -1.83 -5.25
N GLY A 46 -11.46 -0.77 -5.19
CA GLY A 46 -10.53 -0.51 -4.08
C GLY A 46 -9.21 -1.30 -4.13
N LYS A 47 -9.04 -2.18 -5.12
CA LYS A 47 -7.83 -2.97 -5.36
C LYS A 47 -7.44 -2.92 -6.84
N CYS A 48 -6.15 -3.02 -7.14
CA CYS A 48 -5.71 -3.31 -8.50
C CYS A 48 -4.63 -4.40 -8.48
N PRO A 49 -4.40 -5.11 -9.59
CA PRO A 49 -3.29 -6.06 -9.69
C PRO A 49 -1.96 -5.35 -9.44
N ARG A 50 -1.14 -5.84 -8.50
CA ARG A 50 0.16 -5.22 -8.15
C ARG A 50 1.06 -5.13 -9.39
N LYS A 51 1.12 -6.22 -10.17
CA LYS A 51 1.91 -6.29 -11.41
C LYS A 51 1.55 -5.19 -12.42
N TYR A 52 0.28 -4.77 -12.47
CA TYR A 52 -0.14 -3.69 -13.36
C TYR A 52 0.27 -2.32 -12.81
N PHE A 53 0.12 -2.11 -11.51
CA PHE A 53 0.56 -0.90 -10.83
C PHE A 53 2.07 -0.67 -11.01
N GLU A 54 2.88 -1.70 -10.82
CA GLU A 54 4.34 -1.64 -10.98
C GLU A 54 4.76 -1.31 -12.42
N GLN A 55 4.09 -1.88 -13.42
CA GLN A 55 4.36 -1.58 -14.84
C GLN A 55 4.01 -0.14 -15.22
N LYS A 56 3.02 0.46 -14.57
CA LYS A 56 2.60 1.84 -14.86
C LYS A 56 3.51 2.89 -14.24
N ILE A 57 4.34 2.52 -13.27
CA ILE A 57 5.29 3.43 -12.63
C ILE A 57 6.66 3.23 -13.25
N TYR A 58 7.11 4.23 -14.00
CA TYR A 58 8.45 4.25 -14.56
C TYR A 58 9.50 4.26 -13.43
N GLY A 59 10.48 3.35 -13.50
CA GLY A 59 11.56 3.23 -12.51
C GLY A 59 11.16 2.61 -11.17
N TYR A 60 9.98 1.96 -11.07
CA TYR A 60 9.54 1.34 -9.81
C TYR A 60 10.50 0.26 -9.30
N ALA A 61 11.01 -0.58 -10.21
CA ALA A 61 11.92 -1.67 -9.88
C ALA A 61 13.30 -1.18 -9.36
N ASP A 62 13.70 0.04 -9.73
CA ASP A 62 15.00 0.60 -9.34
C ASP A 62 15.01 1.15 -7.91
N TYR A 63 13.83 1.51 -7.37
CA TYR A 63 13.69 2.14 -6.05
C TYR A 63 12.94 1.28 -5.02
N TYR A 64 12.07 0.36 -5.46
CA TYR A 64 11.32 -0.49 -4.55
C TYR A 64 12.03 -1.83 -4.34
N ASN A 65 12.83 -1.91 -3.28
CA ASN A 65 13.40 -3.18 -2.82
C ASN A 65 12.50 -3.79 -1.72
N PRO A 66 11.82 -4.93 -1.95
CA PRO A 66 10.91 -5.52 -0.96
C PRO A 66 11.62 -5.93 0.35
N ASP A 67 12.93 -6.19 0.34
CA ASP A 67 13.74 -6.42 1.54
C ASP A 67 13.85 -5.18 2.47
N ASP A 68 13.73 -3.97 1.91
CA ASP A 68 13.82 -2.72 2.68
C ASP A 68 12.53 -2.48 3.50
N ASP A 69 11.36 -2.82 2.95
CA ASP A 69 10.07 -2.72 3.68
C ASP A 69 10.00 -3.71 4.85
N LEU A 70 10.59 -4.90 4.72
CA LEU A 70 10.71 -5.90 5.80
C LEU A 70 11.54 -5.36 6.98
N THR A 71 12.67 -4.72 6.67
CA THR A 71 13.56 -4.10 7.68
C THR A 71 12.88 -2.94 8.41
N ARG A 72 12.08 -2.14 7.69
CA ARG A 72 11.29 -1.04 8.27
C ARG A 72 10.13 -1.53 9.13
N LYS A 73 9.47 -2.63 8.74
CA LYS A 73 8.43 -3.29 9.56
C LYS A 73 8.99 -3.91 10.84
N ALA A 74 10.20 -4.45 10.82
CA ALA A 74 10.89 -4.90 12.03
C ALA A 74 11.18 -3.73 12.99
N GLY A 75 11.57 -2.55 12.47
CA GLY A 75 11.75 -1.33 13.27
C GLY A 75 10.44 -0.79 13.88
N MET A 76 9.34 -0.83 13.13
CA MET A 76 8.03 -0.38 13.61
C MET A 76 7.40 -1.29 14.69
N ALA A 77 7.85 -2.54 14.82
CA ALA A 77 7.43 -3.42 15.91
C ALA A 77 8.04 -3.00 17.26
N ALA A 78 9.20 -2.32 17.26
CA ALA A 78 9.83 -1.80 18.46
C ALA A 78 9.17 -0.51 18.98
N GLU A 79 8.64 0.35 18.09
CA GLU A 79 8.08 1.65 18.49
C GLU A 79 6.62 1.57 18.99
N LYS A 80 5.91 0.45 18.75
CA LYS A 80 4.56 0.24 19.29
C LYS A 80 4.51 -0.04 20.80
N CYS A 81 5.64 -0.04 21.51
CA CYS A 81 5.70 -0.28 22.94
C CYS A 81 5.60 1.01 23.80
N HIS A 82 5.54 2.22 23.22
CA HIS A 82 5.58 3.49 23.99
C HIS A 82 4.32 4.39 23.89
N CYS A 83 3.13 3.83 23.63
CA CYS A 83 1.87 4.60 23.67
C CYS A 83 0.77 3.93 24.52
N GLN A 84 1.12 3.10 25.51
CA GLN A 84 0.18 2.58 26.50
C GLN A 84 0.71 2.77 27.93
N ALA A 85 1.09 3.98 28.31
CA ALA A 85 1.47 4.28 29.69
C ALA A 85 1.15 5.72 30.16
N LYS A 86 0.37 6.50 29.41
CA LYS A 86 0.01 7.89 29.79
C LYS A 86 -1.50 8.19 29.84
N GLU A 87 -2.34 7.17 30.03
CA GLU A 87 -3.77 7.34 30.33
C GLU A 87 -4.13 6.92 31.78
N LYS A 88 -3.20 7.06 32.73
CA LYS A 88 -3.51 6.88 34.17
C LYS A 88 -2.82 7.88 35.10
N VAL A 89 -2.77 9.17 34.76
CA VAL A 89 -2.55 10.22 35.79
C VAL A 89 -3.20 11.53 35.33
N GLN A 90 -4.53 11.57 35.16
CA GLN A 90 -5.28 12.83 35.29
C GLN A 90 -6.79 12.57 35.36
N SER A 91 -7.24 11.96 36.44
CA SER A 91 -8.54 12.33 37.00
C SER A 91 -8.46 12.02 38.49
N GLY A 92 -8.58 13.07 39.29
CA GLY A 92 -8.80 12.97 40.72
C GLY A 92 -10.17 12.40 41.04
#